data_AF-A0A0A1UAD0-F1
#
_entry.id   AF-A0A0A1UAD0-F1
#
_cell.length_a   1.000
_cell.length_b   1.000
_cell.length_c   1.000
_cell.angle_alpha   90.00
_cell.angle_beta   90.00
_cell.angle_gamma   90.00
#
_symmetry.space_group_name_H-M   'P 1'
#
loop_
_entity.id
_entity.type
_entity.pdbx_description
1 polymer ?
#
loop_
_entity_poly.entity_id
_entity_poly.type
_entity_poly.pdbx_seq_one_letter_code
_entity_poly.pdbx_strand_id
1 'polypeptide(L)'
;MLLNNKKSRLEPVYLMSIVPCLGSLSTLLLFHQVSKKCDEAISRIKINPSFRESDVETLFQKLRPKNVAKEMTVFTGLETLHIDINSLDQIDPQNLEKYQLIHIPFINRKSAFLKSKNFQQFKCLVSSFGIDLFGPEPFDTSDMLSLREVKFRINKNIPKDIIETFVNGLKGIPHLRKVVISCDSQLIEMMWDLVKEFNFKKTEFIFKLNWLRDEDCNLISTISNHVAVGLLTNGFGKFNNVFIKSGVVLLFYTDCFLQLSSQITVDPHFQQLLTMYNPYKIEIQSNTVQALTTQGTVISFKSLKSLKDLFLNDLKYTEPVSFELPECLENLEINNFTFLDKHGLIGLRETKVPKEQQARYVAFI
;
A
#
# COMPACT_ATOMS: atom_id res chain seq x y z
N MET A 1 -47.69 -27.12 30.93
CA MET A 1 -47.10 -26.66 29.65
C MET A 1 -45.62 -26.40 29.88
N LEU A 2 -44.76 -27.34 29.50
CA LEU A 2 -43.31 -27.12 29.51
C LEU A 2 -42.96 -26.22 28.32
N LEU A 3 -42.57 -24.98 28.61
CA LEU A 3 -41.96 -24.08 27.62
C LEU A 3 -40.68 -24.75 27.12
N ASN A 4 -40.77 -25.30 25.91
CA ASN A 4 -39.61 -25.75 25.13
C ASN A 4 -38.75 -24.52 24.82
N ASN A 5 -37.88 -24.13 25.76
CA ASN A 5 -36.80 -23.19 25.52
C ASN A 5 -35.82 -23.87 24.57
N LYS A 6 -36.10 -23.80 23.26
CA LYS A 6 -35.10 -24.06 22.23
C LYS A 6 -33.97 -23.07 22.47
N LYS A 7 -32.92 -23.52 23.16
CA LYS A 7 -31.67 -22.76 23.27
C LYS A 7 -31.21 -22.49 21.84
N SER A 8 -31.27 -21.23 21.42
CA SER A 8 -30.74 -20.78 20.14
C SER A 8 -29.26 -21.17 20.10
N ARG A 9 -28.89 -22.03 19.16
CA ARG A 9 -27.50 -22.48 18.98
C ARG A 9 -27.00 -21.90 17.67
N LEU A 10 -25.89 -21.16 17.72
CA LEU A 10 -25.20 -20.71 16.52
C LEU A 10 -24.84 -21.91 15.65
N GLU A 11 -25.01 -21.78 14.33
CA GLU A 11 -24.67 -22.84 13.37
C GLU A 11 -23.20 -22.74 12.94
N PRO A 12 -22.57 -23.85 12.56
CA PRO A 12 -21.18 -23.83 12.07
C PRO A 12 -20.98 -22.83 10.93
N VAL A 13 -21.97 -22.68 10.03
CA VAL A 13 -21.93 -21.73 8.90
C VAL A 13 -21.77 -20.29 9.38
N TYR A 14 -22.48 -19.89 10.45
CA TYR A 14 -22.32 -18.55 11.03
C TYR A 14 -20.94 -18.40 11.68
N LEU A 15 -20.51 -19.43 12.42
CA LEU A 15 -19.21 -19.45 13.10
C LEU A 15 -18.03 -19.38 12.10
N MET A 16 -18.19 -19.90 10.88
CA MET A 16 -17.18 -19.77 9.81
C MET A 16 -16.88 -18.30 9.45
N SER A 17 -17.86 -17.40 9.56
CA SER A 17 -17.64 -15.97 9.31
C SER A 17 -16.82 -15.27 10.41
N ILE A 18 -16.76 -15.86 11.60
CA ILE A 18 -16.01 -15.34 12.74
C ILE A 18 -14.53 -15.73 12.64
N VAL A 19 -14.23 -16.90 12.08
CA VAL A 19 -12.86 -17.45 12.01
C VAL A 19 -11.86 -16.46 11.38
N PRO A 20 -12.15 -15.77 10.26
CA PRO A 20 -11.25 -14.75 9.70
C PRO A 20 -11.04 -13.52 10.60
N CYS A 21 -11.96 -13.24 11.53
CA CYS A 21 -11.86 -12.10 12.44
C CYS A 21 -10.97 -12.38 13.67
N LEU A 22 -10.50 -13.63 13.84
CA LEU A 22 -9.66 -13.97 14.99
C LEU A 22 -8.24 -13.42 14.75
N GLY A 23 -7.71 -12.64 15.70
CA GLY A 23 -6.44 -11.93 15.49
C GLY A 23 -5.17 -12.78 15.63
N SER A 24 -5.26 -14.08 15.95
CA SER A 24 -4.09 -14.95 16.10
C SER A 24 -4.44 -16.45 16.13
N LEU A 25 -3.44 -17.30 15.88
CA LEU A 25 -3.55 -18.75 16.05
C LEU A 25 -3.88 -19.15 17.50
N SER A 26 -3.37 -18.43 18.51
CA SER A 26 -3.72 -18.69 19.91
C SER A 26 -5.22 -18.46 20.18
N THR A 27 -5.78 -17.39 19.63
CA THR A 27 -7.22 -17.10 19.73
C THR A 27 -8.06 -18.16 19.00
N LEU A 28 -7.57 -18.65 17.85
CA LEU A 28 -8.21 -19.75 17.12
C LEU A 28 -8.26 -21.05 17.94
N LEU A 29 -7.17 -21.39 18.63
CA LEU A 29 -7.14 -22.60 19.47
C LEU A 29 -8.11 -22.49 20.65
N LEU A 30 -8.26 -21.31 21.25
CA LEU A 30 -9.29 -21.07 22.27
C LEU A 30 -10.70 -21.20 21.67
N PHE A 31 -10.92 -20.63 20.47
CA PHE A 31 -12.19 -20.74 19.76
C PHE A 31 -12.59 -22.19 19.47
N HIS A 32 -11.64 -23.01 19.01
CA HIS A 32 -11.83 -24.46 18.81
C HIS A 32 -12.36 -25.16 20.07
N GLN A 33 -11.88 -24.78 21.26
CA GLN A 33 -12.27 -25.38 22.54
C GLN A 33 -13.66 -24.96 23.04
N VAL A 34 -14.26 -23.89 22.49
CA VAL A 34 -15.55 -23.38 22.97
C VAL A 34 -16.69 -24.37 22.73
N SER A 35 -16.73 -25.00 21.55
CA SER A 35 -17.77 -26.00 21.23
C SER A 35 -17.40 -26.85 20.02
N LYS A 36 -18.02 -28.03 19.90
CA LYS A 36 -17.91 -28.88 18.70
C LYS A 36 -18.27 -28.15 17.40
N LYS A 37 -19.19 -27.17 17.45
CA LYS A 37 -19.56 -26.38 16.27
C LYS A 37 -18.47 -25.39 15.84
N CYS A 38 -17.62 -24.94 16.77
CA CYS A 38 -16.46 -24.11 16.46
C CYS A 38 -15.39 -24.93 15.72
N ASP A 39 -15.14 -26.17 16.17
CA ASP A 39 -14.28 -27.12 15.46
C ASP A 39 -14.81 -27.48 14.06
N GLU A 40 -16.12 -27.73 13.95
CA GLU A 40 -16.78 -27.95 12.66
C GLU A 40 -16.68 -26.73 11.72
N ALA A 41 -16.71 -25.51 12.27
CA ALA A 41 -16.53 -24.29 11.49
C ALA A 41 -15.08 -24.15 10.97
N ILE A 42 -14.08 -24.45 11.81
CA ILE A 42 -12.66 -24.44 11.42
C ILE A 42 -12.40 -25.44 10.31
N SER A 43 -12.85 -26.69 10.49
CA SER A 43 -12.61 -27.77 9.52
C SER A 43 -13.35 -27.59 8.18
N ARG A 44 -14.44 -26.82 8.16
CA ARG A 44 -15.22 -26.52 6.94
C ARG A 44 -14.75 -25.28 6.19
N ILE A 45 -13.87 -24.46 6.76
CA ILE A 45 -13.38 -23.28 6.06
C ILE A 45 -12.54 -23.69 4.85
N LYS A 46 -12.84 -23.08 3.70
CA LYS A 46 -12.15 -23.34 2.43
C LYS A 46 -11.10 -22.27 2.10
N ILE A 47 -11.35 -21.05 2.59
CA ILE A 47 -10.50 -19.88 2.33
C ILE A 47 -9.57 -19.68 3.52
N ASN A 48 -8.28 -19.49 3.24
CA ASN A 48 -7.27 -19.25 4.27
C ASN A 48 -7.53 -17.88 4.92
N PRO A 49 -7.79 -17.82 6.24
CA PRO A 49 -8.12 -16.57 6.93
C PRO A 49 -6.94 -15.58 7.04
N SER A 50 -5.72 -15.97 6.67
CA SER A 50 -4.52 -15.11 6.60
C SER A 50 -4.23 -14.39 7.93
N PHE A 51 -3.96 -15.15 8.99
CA PHE A 51 -3.71 -14.59 10.33
C PHE A 51 -2.41 -13.75 10.36
N ARG A 52 -2.56 -12.44 10.54
CA ARG A 52 -1.49 -11.44 10.72
C ARG A 52 -0.49 -11.35 9.56
N GLU A 53 -0.97 -11.09 8.36
CA GLU A 53 -0.12 -10.91 7.17
C GLU A 53 -0.37 -9.58 6.42
N SER A 54 -1.03 -8.59 7.02
CA SER A 54 -1.30 -7.32 6.31
C SER A 54 -0.04 -6.53 5.97
N ASP A 55 1.08 -6.75 6.70
CA ASP A 55 2.27 -5.91 6.56
C ASP A 55 3.46 -6.68 6.00
N VAL A 56 4.15 -6.06 5.04
CA VAL A 56 5.38 -6.54 4.40
C VAL A 56 6.45 -6.89 5.44
N GLU A 57 6.50 -6.19 6.58
CA GLU A 57 7.44 -6.45 7.67
C GLU A 57 7.14 -7.75 8.44
N THR A 58 5.87 -8.13 8.57
CA THR A 58 5.47 -9.41 9.17
C THR A 58 5.76 -10.62 8.28
N LEU A 59 5.74 -10.45 6.96
CA LEU A 59 6.03 -11.50 5.97
C LEU A 59 7.48 -11.99 6.00
N PHE A 60 8.43 -11.14 6.41
CA PHE A 60 9.85 -11.50 6.51
C PHE A 60 10.25 -12.11 7.87
N GLN A 61 9.30 -12.34 8.78
CA GLN A 61 9.62 -12.92 10.09
C GLN A 61 9.95 -14.43 9.99
N LYS A 62 11.06 -14.83 10.62
CA LYS A 62 11.61 -16.22 10.65
C LYS A 62 10.68 -17.31 11.17
N LEU A 63 9.49 -16.97 11.67
CA LEU A 63 8.51 -17.90 12.25
C LEU A 63 7.47 -18.40 11.24
N ARG A 64 7.41 -17.86 10.02
CA ARG A 64 6.35 -18.19 9.05
C ARG A 64 6.27 -19.67 8.66
N PRO A 65 7.35 -20.40 8.35
CA PRO A 65 7.26 -21.83 8.01
C PRO A 65 6.61 -22.67 9.11
N LYS A 66 6.91 -22.36 10.39
CA LYS A 66 6.33 -23.05 11.54
C LYS A 66 4.84 -22.73 11.73
N ASN A 67 4.42 -21.52 11.38
CA ASN A 67 3.02 -21.12 11.46
C ASN A 67 2.20 -21.72 10.33
N VAL A 68 2.74 -21.76 9.11
CA VAL A 68 2.10 -22.40 7.95
C VAL A 68 1.86 -23.89 8.24
N ALA A 69 2.87 -24.64 8.69
CA ALA A 69 2.68 -26.05 9.03
C ALA A 69 1.55 -26.27 10.06
N LYS A 70 1.47 -25.41 11.09
CA LYS A 70 0.39 -25.44 12.08
C LYS A 70 -0.97 -25.10 11.47
N GLU A 71 -1.05 -24.06 10.65
CA GLU A 71 -2.28 -23.70 9.92
C GLU A 71 -2.75 -24.87 9.04
N MET A 72 -1.84 -25.54 8.33
CA MET A 72 -2.15 -26.69 7.50
C MET A 72 -2.70 -27.88 8.29
N THR A 73 -2.30 -28.04 9.56
CA THR A 73 -2.83 -29.07 10.46
C THR A 73 -4.18 -28.71 11.07
N VAL A 74 -4.40 -27.43 11.39
CA VAL A 74 -5.64 -26.96 12.03
C VAL A 74 -6.77 -26.84 11.01
N PHE A 75 -6.47 -26.35 9.81
CA PHE A 75 -7.46 -26.19 8.76
C PHE A 75 -7.37 -27.31 7.74
N THR A 76 -8.07 -28.39 8.03
CA THR A 76 -8.11 -29.59 7.17
C THR A 76 -8.87 -29.37 5.87
N GLY A 77 -9.80 -28.42 5.84
CA GLY A 77 -10.69 -28.17 4.69
C GLY A 77 -10.19 -27.16 3.66
N LEU A 78 -9.04 -26.49 3.88
CA LEU A 78 -8.59 -25.39 3.01
C LEU A 78 -8.37 -25.84 1.57
N GLU A 79 -8.89 -25.03 0.65
CA GLU A 79 -8.65 -25.11 -0.79
C GLU A 79 -7.73 -23.98 -1.26
N THR A 80 -7.41 -23.03 -0.38
CA THR A 80 -6.50 -21.92 -0.66
C THR A 80 -5.33 -21.90 0.31
N LEU A 81 -4.16 -21.49 -0.16
CA LEU A 81 -2.95 -21.36 0.64
C LEU A 81 -2.36 -19.96 0.51
N HIS A 82 -2.21 -19.25 1.62
CA HIS A 82 -1.48 -17.99 1.69
C HIS A 82 -0.07 -18.29 2.22
N ILE A 83 0.96 -18.00 1.42
CA ILE A 83 2.32 -18.41 1.76
C ILE A 83 3.39 -17.54 1.09
N ASP A 84 4.50 -17.28 1.78
CA ASP A 84 5.67 -16.68 1.15
C ASP A 84 6.45 -17.70 0.31
N ILE A 85 7.19 -17.21 -0.67
CA ILE A 85 7.86 -18.06 -1.63
C ILE A 85 8.91 -19.01 -1.02
N ASN A 86 9.60 -18.59 0.04
CA ASN A 86 10.65 -19.41 0.66
C ASN A 86 10.03 -20.55 1.48
N SER A 87 8.89 -20.28 2.13
CA SER A 87 8.13 -21.32 2.83
C SER A 87 7.51 -22.32 1.85
N LEU A 88 7.05 -21.87 0.67
CA LEU A 88 6.48 -22.76 -0.35
C LEU A 88 7.45 -23.87 -0.76
N ASP A 89 8.74 -23.54 -0.94
CA ASP A 89 9.77 -24.52 -1.31
C ASP A 89 10.17 -25.49 -0.19
N GLN A 90 9.79 -25.20 1.05
CA GLN A 90 10.10 -26.07 2.20
C GLN A 90 9.01 -27.11 2.47
N ILE A 91 7.85 -26.99 1.81
CA ILE A 91 6.72 -27.92 2.00
C ILE A 91 6.89 -29.11 1.06
N ASP A 92 6.58 -30.31 1.56
CA ASP A 92 6.49 -31.50 0.71
C ASP A 92 5.40 -31.30 -0.37
N PRO A 93 5.70 -31.48 -1.68
CA PRO A 93 4.73 -31.35 -2.76
C PRO A 93 3.40 -32.08 -2.52
N GLN A 94 3.42 -33.27 -1.88
CA GLN A 94 2.20 -34.03 -1.61
C GLN A 94 1.22 -33.26 -0.70
N ASN A 95 1.74 -32.44 0.20
CA ASN A 95 0.92 -31.61 1.08
C ASN A 95 0.34 -30.36 0.37
N LEU A 96 0.82 -30.05 -0.84
CA LEU A 96 0.35 -28.92 -1.65
C LEU A 96 -0.76 -29.32 -2.62
N GLU A 97 -0.86 -30.60 -3.01
CA GLU A 97 -1.83 -31.10 -3.99
C GLU A 97 -3.30 -30.87 -3.61
N LYS A 98 -3.61 -30.72 -2.31
CA LYS A 98 -4.97 -30.44 -1.84
C LYS A 98 -5.44 -29.01 -2.13
N TYR A 99 -4.52 -28.08 -2.38
CA TYR A 99 -4.88 -26.68 -2.63
C TYR A 99 -5.20 -26.46 -4.09
N GLN A 100 -6.25 -25.68 -4.33
CA GLN A 100 -6.67 -25.26 -5.66
C GLN A 100 -6.09 -23.89 -6.03
N LEU A 101 -5.85 -23.03 -5.03
CA LEU A 101 -5.34 -21.69 -5.25
C LEU A 101 -4.22 -21.35 -4.26
N ILE A 102 -3.17 -20.71 -4.75
CA ILE A 102 -2.05 -20.22 -3.94
C ILE A 102 -2.00 -18.70 -4.03
N HIS A 103 -1.79 -18.03 -2.91
CA HIS A 103 -1.58 -16.59 -2.80
C HIS A 103 -0.17 -16.34 -2.25
N ILE A 104 0.63 -15.60 -3.02
CA ILE A 104 2.01 -15.26 -2.68
C ILE A 104 2.13 -13.73 -2.55
N PRO A 105 2.05 -13.16 -1.36
CA PRO A 105 1.97 -11.70 -1.17
C PRO A 105 3.04 -10.93 -1.90
N PHE A 106 4.25 -11.47 -1.88
CA PHE A 106 5.40 -10.85 -2.50
C PHE A 106 6.50 -11.85 -2.83
N ILE A 107 7.05 -11.71 -4.02
CA ILE A 107 8.20 -12.43 -4.54
C ILE A 107 9.32 -11.41 -4.68
N ASN A 108 10.25 -11.44 -3.73
CA ASN A 108 11.51 -10.73 -3.88
C ASN A 108 12.40 -11.59 -4.76
N ARG A 109 12.60 -11.18 -6.02
CA ARG A 109 13.13 -12.03 -7.08
C ARG A 109 14.35 -12.83 -6.64
N LYS A 110 15.58 -12.35 -6.47
CA LYS A 110 16.80 -13.16 -6.23
C LYS A 110 16.99 -14.24 -7.31
N SER A 111 18.22 -14.39 -7.79
CA SER A 111 18.56 -15.31 -8.90
C SER A 111 18.16 -16.78 -8.69
N ALA A 112 17.76 -17.19 -7.47
CA ALA A 112 17.33 -18.54 -7.16
C ALA A 112 15.81 -18.78 -7.30
N PHE A 113 14.96 -17.75 -7.35
CA PHE A 113 13.50 -17.93 -7.35
C PHE A 113 12.99 -18.69 -8.58
N LEU A 114 13.51 -18.37 -9.77
CA LEU A 114 13.08 -19.07 -10.99
C LEU A 114 13.42 -20.57 -10.95
N LYS A 115 14.33 -20.98 -10.05
CA LYS A 115 14.73 -22.37 -9.82
C LYS A 115 13.96 -23.05 -8.67
N SER A 116 13.02 -22.34 -8.05
CA SER A 116 12.12 -22.84 -7.01
C SER A 116 11.32 -24.04 -7.53
N LYS A 117 11.60 -25.23 -7.00
CA LYS A 117 11.00 -26.48 -7.51
C LYS A 117 9.49 -26.47 -7.32
N ASN A 118 9.03 -26.13 -6.12
CA ASN A 118 7.60 -26.17 -5.80
C ASN A 118 6.86 -25.05 -6.52
N PHE A 119 7.46 -23.85 -6.63
CA PHE A 119 6.84 -22.79 -7.41
C PHE A 119 6.65 -23.20 -8.87
N GLN A 120 7.68 -23.73 -9.54
CA GLN A 120 7.54 -24.14 -10.94
C GLN A 120 6.49 -25.24 -11.12
N GLN A 121 6.40 -26.17 -10.18
CA GLN A 121 5.39 -27.25 -10.20
C GLN A 121 3.96 -26.72 -9.99
N PHE A 122 3.76 -25.75 -9.09
CA PHE A 122 2.43 -25.27 -8.68
C PHE A 122 2.09 -23.86 -9.21
N LYS A 123 2.89 -23.28 -10.12
CA LYS A 123 2.69 -21.92 -10.66
C LYS A 123 1.31 -21.72 -11.29
N CYS A 124 0.72 -22.76 -11.88
CA CYS A 124 -0.60 -22.71 -12.50
C CYS A 124 -1.74 -22.51 -11.48
N LEU A 125 -1.51 -22.80 -10.20
CA LEU A 125 -2.45 -22.60 -9.09
C LEU A 125 -2.31 -21.22 -8.44
N VAL A 126 -1.25 -20.47 -8.77
CA VAL A 126 -1.02 -19.15 -8.20
C VAL A 126 -2.11 -18.20 -8.68
N SER A 127 -2.92 -17.77 -7.74
CA SER A 127 -4.10 -16.92 -7.95
C SER A 127 -3.81 -15.45 -7.75
N SER A 128 -2.82 -15.12 -6.93
CA SER A 128 -2.33 -13.76 -6.83
C SER A 128 -0.90 -13.71 -6.35
N PHE A 129 -0.13 -12.75 -6.87
CA PHE A 129 1.19 -12.46 -6.35
C PHE A 129 1.65 -11.02 -6.49
N GLY A 130 2.56 -10.62 -5.60
CA GLY A 130 3.39 -9.42 -5.73
C GLY A 130 4.79 -9.76 -6.27
N ILE A 131 5.42 -8.92 -7.10
CA ILE A 131 6.80 -9.14 -7.56
C ILE A 131 7.56 -7.82 -7.77
N ASP A 132 8.85 -7.81 -7.43
CA ASP A 132 9.77 -6.82 -7.99
C ASP A 132 10.37 -7.34 -9.29
N LEU A 133 10.16 -6.61 -10.38
CA LEU A 133 10.86 -6.87 -11.62
C LEU A 133 12.30 -6.35 -11.47
N PHE A 134 13.24 -7.27 -11.26
CA PHE A 134 14.66 -7.01 -11.28
C PHE A 134 15.48 -8.13 -11.91
N GLY A 135 16.70 -7.81 -12.34
CA GLY A 135 17.64 -8.76 -12.92
C GLY A 135 17.40 -9.04 -14.41
N PRO A 136 18.29 -9.82 -15.05
CA PRO A 136 18.32 -9.99 -16.51
C PRO A 136 17.38 -11.07 -17.05
N GLU A 137 16.87 -11.97 -16.19
CA GLU A 137 16.04 -13.09 -16.66
C GLU A 137 14.60 -12.59 -16.91
N PRO A 138 13.90 -13.01 -17.96
CA PRO A 138 12.47 -12.74 -18.12
C PRO A 138 11.64 -13.61 -17.14
N PHE A 139 10.44 -13.14 -16.79
CA PHE A 139 9.47 -13.94 -16.03
C PHE A 139 8.17 -13.99 -16.82
N ASP A 140 7.88 -15.17 -17.36
CA ASP A 140 6.68 -15.39 -18.16
C ASP A 140 5.53 -15.89 -17.28
N THR A 141 4.42 -15.16 -17.32
CA THR A 141 3.21 -15.48 -16.56
C THR A 141 2.21 -16.29 -17.37
N SER A 142 2.45 -16.58 -18.65
CA SER A 142 1.45 -17.17 -19.57
C SER A 142 0.85 -18.48 -19.07
N ASP A 143 1.62 -19.29 -18.34
CA ASP A 143 1.17 -20.58 -17.77
C ASP A 143 0.41 -20.45 -16.44
N MET A 144 0.24 -19.24 -15.90
CA MET A 144 -0.41 -19.00 -14.60
C MET A 144 -1.93 -18.87 -14.77
N LEU A 145 -2.58 -19.95 -15.22
CA LEU A 145 -4.00 -19.94 -15.62
C LEU A 145 -4.98 -19.52 -14.51
N SER A 146 -4.63 -19.75 -13.24
CA SER A 146 -5.45 -19.36 -12.09
C SER A 146 -5.25 -17.91 -11.66
N LEU A 147 -4.35 -17.16 -12.29
CA LEU A 147 -3.98 -15.82 -11.88
C LEU A 147 -5.15 -14.85 -12.02
N ARG A 148 -5.46 -14.16 -10.91
CA ARG A 148 -6.54 -13.18 -10.77
C ARG A 148 -6.01 -11.80 -10.42
N GLU A 149 -4.96 -11.71 -9.61
CA GLU A 149 -4.39 -10.43 -9.22
C GLU A 149 -2.87 -10.44 -9.25
N VAL A 150 -2.28 -9.44 -9.90
CA VAL A 150 -0.83 -9.25 -9.90
C VAL A 150 -0.48 -7.84 -9.47
N LYS A 151 0.52 -7.74 -8.60
CA LYS A 151 1.12 -6.47 -8.19
C LYS A 151 2.58 -6.52 -8.59
N PHE A 152 3.07 -5.56 -9.34
CA PHE A 152 4.48 -5.54 -9.70
C PHE A 152 5.08 -4.15 -9.61
N ARG A 153 6.32 -4.12 -9.16
CA ARG A 153 7.14 -2.91 -9.13
C ARG A 153 8.25 -3.01 -10.15
N ILE A 154 8.46 -1.93 -10.88
CA ILE A 154 9.51 -1.83 -11.89
C ILE A 154 10.59 -0.91 -11.34
N ASN A 155 11.79 -1.45 -11.14
CA ASN A 155 12.94 -0.68 -10.70
C ASN A 155 13.60 0.05 -11.88
N LYS A 156 14.50 0.99 -11.58
CA LYS A 156 15.32 1.66 -12.61
C LYS A 156 16.22 0.64 -13.32
N ASN A 157 16.44 0.85 -14.62
CA ASN A 157 17.36 0.07 -15.47
C ASN A 157 16.95 -1.38 -15.77
N ILE A 158 15.65 -1.71 -15.75
CA ILE A 158 15.19 -3.01 -16.24
C ILE A 158 15.12 -2.98 -17.78
N PRO A 159 15.74 -3.96 -18.47
CA PRO A 159 15.61 -4.10 -19.91
C PRO A 159 14.14 -4.18 -20.36
N LYS A 160 13.83 -3.46 -21.45
CA LYS A 160 12.45 -3.32 -21.96
C LYS A 160 11.82 -4.67 -22.32
N ASP A 161 12.60 -5.58 -22.89
CA ASP A 161 12.20 -6.93 -23.29
C ASP A 161 11.70 -7.78 -22.10
N ILE A 162 12.28 -7.59 -20.90
CA ILE A 162 11.82 -8.29 -19.68
C ILE A 162 10.43 -7.80 -19.29
N ILE A 163 10.21 -6.49 -19.36
CA ILE A 163 8.92 -5.87 -19.03
C ILE A 163 7.87 -6.27 -20.07
N GLU A 164 8.23 -6.21 -21.35
CA GLU A 164 7.37 -6.64 -22.46
C GLU A 164 6.97 -8.10 -22.31
N THR A 165 7.92 -9.00 -22.02
CA THR A 165 7.64 -10.43 -21.80
C THR A 165 6.64 -10.63 -20.67
N PHE A 166 6.87 -9.97 -19.52
CA PHE A 166 5.99 -10.09 -18.37
C PHE A 166 4.58 -9.56 -18.67
N VAL A 167 4.46 -8.36 -19.25
CA VAL A 167 3.16 -7.73 -19.55
C VAL A 167 2.41 -8.48 -20.64
N ASN A 168 3.11 -8.99 -21.67
CA ASN A 168 2.49 -9.79 -22.72
C ASN A 168 1.95 -11.12 -22.16
N GLY A 169 2.66 -11.75 -21.23
CA GLY A 169 2.17 -12.94 -20.53
C GLY A 169 0.86 -12.68 -19.78
N LEU A 170 0.66 -11.46 -19.25
CA LEU A 170 -0.59 -11.08 -18.57
C LEU A 170 -1.77 -10.95 -19.54
N LYS A 171 -1.54 -10.55 -20.81
CA LYS A 171 -2.61 -10.40 -21.82
C LYS A 171 -3.34 -11.73 -22.08
N GLY A 172 -2.65 -12.85 -21.94
CA GLY A 172 -3.17 -14.20 -22.17
C GLY A 172 -4.00 -14.79 -21.02
N ILE A 173 -4.03 -14.14 -19.84
CA ILE A 173 -4.63 -14.74 -18.65
C ILE A 173 -6.17 -14.56 -18.63
N PRO A 174 -6.96 -15.65 -18.62
CA PRO A 174 -8.41 -15.58 -18.81
C PRO A 174 -9.18 -14.99 -17.63
N HIS A 175 -8.63 -15.11 -16.42
CA HIS A 175 -9.30 -14.73 -15.17
C HIS A 175 -8.63 -13.56 -14.46
N LEU A 176 -7.76 -12.81 -15.15
CA LEU A 176 -7.06 -11.66 -14.59
C LEU A 176 -8.06 -10.52 -14.30
N ARG A 177 -8.24 -10.22 -13.02
CA ARG A 177 -9.18 -9.20 -12.53
C ARG A 177 -8.50 -7.91 -12.10
N LYS A 178 -7.25 -7.98 -11.63
CA LYS A 178 -6.56 -6.82 -11.08
C LYS A 178 -5.07 -6.81 -11.41
N VAL A 179 -4.58 -5.66 -11.85
CA VAL A 179 -3.16 -5.40 -12.11
C VAL A 179 -2.77 -4.10 -11.41
N VAL A 180 -1.80 -4.17 -10.51
CA VAL A 180 -1.24 -2.99 -9.84
C VAL A 180 0.20 -2.80 -10.29
N ILE A 181 0.47 -1.66 -10.92
CA ILE A 181 1.76 -1.32 -11.52
C ILE A 181 2.38 -0.23 -10.67
N SER A 182 3.53 -0.48 -10.05
CA SER A 182 4.30 0.53 -9.33
C SER A 182 5.54 0.89 -10.14
N CYS A 183 5.66 2.12 -10.63
CA CYS A 183 6.79 2.55 -11.43
C CYS A 183 7.18 4.00 -11.16
N ASP A 184 8.42 4.32 -11.51
CA ASP A 184 8.92 5.69 -11.50
C ASP A 184 8.42 6.44 -12.74
N SER A 185 8.38 7.77 -12.64
CA SER A 185 7.81 8.62 -13.68
C SER A 185 8.38 8.39 -15.09
N GLN A 186 9.68 8.11 -15.16
CA GLN A 186 10.42 7.84 -16.39
C GLN A 186 9.92 6.61 -17.18
N LEU A 187 9.17 5.71 -16.54
CA LEU A 187 8.67 4.48 -17.14
C LEU A 187 7.17 4.54 -17.46
N ILE A 188 6.48 5.63 -17.11
CA ILE A 188 5.02 5.73 -17.24
C ILE A 188 4.60 5.56 -18.71
N GLU A 189 5.23 6.28 -19.63
CA GLU A 189 4.86 6.27 -21.05
C GLU A 189 4.99 4.87 -21.65
N MET A 190 6.17 4.26 -21.48
CA MET A 190 6.41 2.88 -21.90
C MET A 190 5.40 1.91 -21.30
N MET A 191 5.11 2.01 -19.99
CA MET A 191 4.16 1.11 -19.35
C MET A 191 2.74 1.31 -19.86
N TRP A 192 2.32 2.56 -20.04
CA TRP A 192 1.03 2.88 -20.61
C TRP A 192 0.88 2.30 -22.01
N ASP A 193 1.90 2.44 -22.86
CA ASP A 193 1.90 1.86 -24.21
C ASP A 193 1.72 0.34 -24.22
N LEU A 194 2.29 -0.37 -23.25
CA LEU A 194 2.15 -1.82 -23.14
C LEU A 194 0.76 -2.26 -22.67
N VAL A 195 0.11 -1.46 -21.81
CA VAL A 195 -1.14 -1.85 -21.16
C VAL A 195 -2.39 -1.20 -21.74
N LYS A 196 -2.29 -0.13 -22.54
CA LYS A 196 -3.44 0.62 -23.09
C LYS A 196 -4.38 -0.22 -23.96
N GLU A 197 -3.90 -1.34 -24.49
CA GLU A 197 -4.67 -2.29 -25.30
C GLU A 197 -5.44 -3.32 -24.48
N PHE A 198 -5.26 -3.37 -23.16
CA PHE A 198 -6.00 -4.30 -22.31
C PHE A 198 -7.48 -3.95 -22.25
N ASN A 199 -8.31 -4.98 -22.01
CA ASN A 199 -9.73 -4.78 -21.78
C ASN A 199 -9.99 -4.32 -20.34
N PHE A 200 -9.99 -3.00 -20.14
CA PHE A 200 -10.24 -2.37 -18.83
C PHE A 200 -11.64 -2.60 -18.26
N LYS A 201 -12.59 -3.18 -19.02
CA LYS A 201 -13.88 -3.63 -18.47
C LYS A 201 -13.79 -4.97 -17.74
N LYS A 202 -12.78 -5.78 -18.04
CA LYS A 202 -12.56 -7.11 -17.43
C LYS A 202 -11.49 -7.09 -16.35
N THR A 203 -10.48 -6.24 -16.51
CA THR A 203 -9.33 -6.17 -15.61
C THR A 203 -9.17 -4.74 -15.10
N GLU A 204 -9.23 -4.59 -13.77
CA GLU A 204 -8.92 -3.34 -13.09
C GLU A 204 -7.40 -3.10 -13.14
N PHE A 205 -7.00 -1.95 -13.68
CA PHE A 205 -5.61 -1.49 -13.63
C PHE A 205 -5.47 -0.34 -12.65
N ILE A 206 -4.40 -0.38 -11.86
CA ILE A 206 -4.03 0.68 -10.92
C ILE A 206 -2.57 1.02 -11.14
N PHE A 207 -2.27 2.25 -11.49
CA PHE A 207 -0.91 2.79 -11.52
C PHE A 207 -0.56 3.41 -10.17
N LYS A 208 0.61 3.12 -9.63
CA LYS A 208 1.21 3.76 -8.46
C LYS A 208 2.50 4.42 -8.91
N LEU A 209 2.50 5.75 -8.96
CA LEU A 209 3.55 6.52 -9.60
C LEU A 209 4.45 7.18 -8.58
N ASN A 210 5.76 7.05 -8.76
CA ASN A 210 6.80 7.62 -7.92
C ASN A 210 7.66 8.64 -8.68
N TRP A 211 8.29 9.56 -7.95
CA TRP A 211 9.27 10.52 -8.48
C TRP A 211 8.73 11.34 -9.66
N LEU A 212 7.48 11.76 -9.52
CA LEU A 212 6.74 12.49 -10.54
C LEU A 212 7.35 13.86 -10.82
N ARG A 213 7.30 14.28 -12.09
CA ARG A 213 7.70 15.61 -12.55
C ARG A 213 6.49 16.34 -13.10
N ASP A 214 6.57 17.67 -13.13
CA ASP A 214 5.50 18.52 -13.64
C ASP A 214 5.15 18.25 -15.11
N GLU A 215 6.10 17.75 -15.91
CA GLU A 215 5.92 17.37 -17.31
C GLU A 215 4.96 16.17 -17.48
N ASP A 216 4.85 15.32 -16.44
CA ASP A 216 4.07 14.08 -16.50
C ASP A 216 2.55 14.33 -16.35
N CYS A 217 2.13 15.55 -16.00
CA CYS A 217 0.72 15.90 -15.75
C CYS A 217 -0.21 15.49 -16.90
N ASN A 218 0.21 15.73 -18.15
CA ASN A 218 -0.61 15.44 -19.33
C ASN A 218 -0.78 13.93 -19.55
N LEU A 219 0.29 13.18 -19.33
CA LEU A 219 0.27 11.73 -19.44
C LEU A 219 -0.58 11.11 -18.32
N ILE A 220 -0.40 11.54 -17.07
CA ILE A 220 -1.23 11.13 -15.93
C ILE A 220 -2.71 11.38 -16.21
N SER A 221 -3.03 12.57 -16.72
CA SER A 221 -4.40 12.96 -17.09
C SER A 221 -5.01 12.08 -18.18
N THR A 222 -4.18 11.59 -19.11
CA THR A 222 -4.61 10.69 -20.17
C THR A 222 -4.89 9.31 -19.58
N ILE A 223 -3.98 8.79 -18.76
CA ILE A 223 -4.09 7.48 -18.10
C ILE A 223 -5.29 7.43 -17.17
N SER A 224 -5.52 8.48 -16.37
CA SER A 224 -6.60 8.53 -15.37
C SER A 224 -8.01 8.45 -15.95
N ASN A 225 -8.17 8.74 -17.25
CA ASN A 225 -9.46 8.57 -17.94
C ASN A 225 -9.84 7.10 -18.14
N HIS A 226 -8.87 6.19 -18.02
CA HIS A 226 -9.05 4.76 -18.29
C HIS A 226 -8.89 3.90 -17.03
N VAL A 227 -7.97 4.29 -16.14
CA VAL A 227 -7.53 3.46 -15.01
C VAL A 227 -7.32 4.32 -13.77
N ALA A 228 -7.32 3.70 -12.59
CA ALA A 228 -7.02 4.43 -11.36
C ALA A 228 -5.52 4.76 -11.27
N VAL A 229 -5.19 5.96 -10.80
CA VAL A 229 -3.82 6.44 -10.66
C VAL A 229 -3.59 6.93 -9.23
N GLY A 230 -2.72 6.25 -8.51
CA GLY A 230 -2.18 6.67 -7.22
C GLY A 230 -0.85 7.41 -7.40
N LEU A 231 -0.71 8.57 -6.77
CA LEU A 231 0.48 9.41 -6.85
C LEU A 231 1.22 9.38 -5.52
N LEU A 232 2.54 9.17 -5.54
CA LEU A 232 3.43 9.47 -4.41
C LEU A 232 4.16 10.78 -4.76
N THR A 233 3.81 11.86 -4.05
CA THR A 233 4.10 13.25 -4.46
C THR A 233 5.50 13.77 -4.16
N ASN A 234 6.49 12.88 -4.01
CA ASN A 234 7.87 13.29 -3.79
C ASN A 234 8.36 14.11 -5.00
N GLY A 235 8.38 15.44 -4.85
CA GLY A 235 8.83 16.38 -5.89
C GLY A 235 7.80 16.88 -6.89
N PHE A 236 6.52 16.53 -6.76
CA PHE A 236 5.50 16.94 -7.73
C PHE A 236 4.83 18.27 -7.36
N GLY A 237 4.96 19.28 -8.23
CA GLY A 237 4.55 20.66 -7.94
C GLY A 237 3.20 21.07 -8.50
N LYS A 238 2.87 20.62 -9.70
CA LYS A 238 1.62 20.96 -10.41
C LYS A 238 0.45 20.08 -10.01
N PHE A 239 0.29 19.87 -8.72
CA PHE A 239 -0.71 18.96 -8.17
C PHE A 239 -2.14 19.34 -8.53
N ASN A 240 -2.50 20.63 -8.52
CA ASN A 240 -3.81 21.13 -8.98
C ASN A 240 -4.26 20.53 -10.33
N ASN A 241 -3.31 20.36 -11.26
CA ASN A 241 -3.61 19.96 -12.64
C ASN A 241 -4.14 18.52 -12.75
N VAL A 242 -3.91 17.70 -11.71
CA VAL A 242 -4.29 16.28 -11.69
C VAL A 242 -5.18 15.91 -10.51
N PHE A 243 -5.13 16.63 -9.39
CA PHE A 243 -5.82 16.27 -8.15
C PHE A 243 -7.34 16.23 -8.24
N ILE A 244 -7.93 17.13 -9.03
CA ILE A 244 -9.40 17.25 -9.13
C ILE A 244 -9.96 16.26 -10.16
N LYS A 245 -9.12 15.48 -10.84
CA LYS A 245 -9.56 14.54 -11.87
C LYS A 245 -10.08 13.26 -11.23
N SER A 246 -11.24 12.82 -11.71
CA SER A 246 -11.78 11.50 -11.36
C SER A 246 -10.74 10.41 -11.66
N GLY A 247 -10.54 9.49 -10.72
CA GLY A 247 -9.60 8.38 -10.87
C GLY A 247 -8.16 8.66 -10.41
N VAL A 248 -7.83 9.89 -9.99
CA VAL A 248 -6.50 10.22 -9.42
C VAL A 248 -6.60 10.33 -7.90
N VAL A 249 -5.70 9.67 -7.18
CA VAL A 249 -5.60 9.72 -5.71
C VAL A 249 -4.16 9.97 -5.27
N LEU A 250 -3.99 10.72 -4.19
CA LEU A 250 -2.72 10.80 -3.48
C LEU A 250 -2.58 9.53 -2.63
N LEU A 251 -1.39 8.94 -2.60
CA LEU A 251 -1.10 7.79 -1.75
C LEU A 251 -0.37 8.25 -0.50
N PHE A 252 -0.70 7.63 0.63
CA PHE A 252 0.13 7.73 1.81
C PHE A 252 1.47 7.02 1.57
N TYR A 253 2.55 7.59 2.12
CA TYR A 253 3.87 6.97 2.12
C TYR A 253 3.88 5.72 3.02
N THR A 254 3.30 5.84 4.22
CA THR A 254 2.96 4.76 5.17
C THR A 254 1.68 5.12 5.91
N ASP A 255 1.19 4.29 6.83
CA ASP A 255 -0.09 4.50 7.54
C ASP A 255 -0.33 5.96 7.99
N CYS A 256 -1.29 6.61 7.32
CA CYS A 256 -1.68 8.01 7.54
C CYS A 256 -0.53 9.04 7.48
N PHE A 257 0.57 8.73 6.79
CA PHE A 257 1.72 9.60 6.59
C PHE A 257 1.76 10.15 5.15
N LEU A 258 1.60 11.46 4.98
CA LEU A 258 1.77 12.14 3.70
C LEU A 258 3.16 12.77 3.57
N GLN A 259 3.83 12.50 2.45
CA GLN A 259 5.05 13.17 2.02
C GLN A 259 4.74 14.05 0.81
N LEU A 260 4.87 15.37 0.98
CA LEU A 260 4.39 16.38 0.04
C LEU A 260 5.52 17.29 -0.43
N SER A 261 5.44 17.76 -1.68
CA SER A 261 6.29 18.83 -2.16
C SER A 261 5.89 20.17 -1.53
N SER A 262 6.86 21.03 -1.22
CA SER A 262 6.64 22.41 -0.78
C SER A 262 5.74 23.20 -1.73
N GLN A 263 5.79 22.90 -3.03
CA GLN A 263 4.93 23.52 -4.06
C GLN A 263 3.44 23.24 -3.86
N ILE A 264 3.08 22.10 -3.24
CA ILE A 264 1.69 21.76 -2.94
C ILE A 264 1.12 22.68 -1.85
N THR A 265 1.97 23.19 -0.96
CA THR A 265 1.52 24.02 0.17
C THR A 265 0.93 25.37 -0.24
N VAL A 266 1.26 25.82 -1.46
CA VAL A 266 0.77 27.08 -2.04
C VAL A 266 -0.37 26.83 -3.05
N ASP A 267 -0.80 25.59 -3.20
CA ASP A 267 -1.93 25.22 -4.05
C ASP A 267 -3.25 25.72 -3.41
N PRO A 268 -4.16 26.37 -4.17
CA PRO A 268 -5.46 26.79 -3.65
C PRO A 268 -6.29 25.67 -3.03
N HIS A 269 -6.10 24.41 -3.45
CA HIS A 269 -6.85 23.25 -2.97
C HIS A 269 -6.14 22.49 -1.85
N PHE A 270 -4.99 22.99 -1.36
CA PHE A 270 -4.20 22.30 -0.33
C PHE A 270 -5.02 21.98 0.92
N GLN A 271 -5.82 22.92 1.42
CA GLN A 271 -6.67 22.71 2.59
C GLN A 271 -7.74 21.64 2.37
N GLN A 272 -8.33 21.64 1.17
CA GLN A 272 -9.32 20.64 0.79
C GLN A 272 -8.69 19.25 0.77
N LEU A 273 -7.47 19.13 0.22
CA LEU A 273 -6.70 17.89 0.23
C LEU A 273 -6.49 17.38 1.65
N LEU A 274 -5.95 18.20 2.54
CA LEU A 274 -5.63 17.75 3.89
C LEU A 274 -6.87 17.25 4.64
N THR A 275 -8.02 17.87 4.39
CA THR A 275 -9.31 17.44 4.97
C THR A 275 -9.76 16.08 4.43
N MET A 276 -9.55 15.79 3.14
CA MET A 276 -9.92 14.49 2.56
C MET A 276 -9.08 13.33 3.11
N TYR A 277 -7.79 13.58 3.37
CA TYR A 277 -6.86 12.53 3.81
C TYR A 277 -6.78 12.39 5.34
N ASN A 278 -7.09 13.44 6.10
CA ASN A 278 -6.98 13.46 7.57
C ASN A 278 -5.68 12.79 8.08
N PRO A 279 -4.50 13.26 7.63
CA PRO A 279 -3.22 12.62 7.93
C PRO A 279 -2.88 12.70 9.43
N TYR A 280 -2.18 11.68 9.92
CA TYR A 280 -1.59 11.65 11.25
C TYR A 280 -0.21 12.31 11.25
N LYS A 281 0.54 12.15 10.15
CA LYS A 281 1.88 12.66 9.96
C LYS A 281 1.97 13.34 8.59
N ILE A 282 2.62 14.50 8.55
CA ILE A 282 2.92 15.22 7.32
C ILE A 282 4.41 15.56 7.29
N GLU A 283 5.04 15.29 6.16
CA GLU A 283 6.35 15.80 5.81
C GLU A 283 6.25 16.65 4.55
N ILE A 284 6.76 17.87 4.61
CA ILE A 284 6.83 18.79 3.48
C ILE A 284 8.31 18.99 3.16
N GLN A 285 8.69 18.65 1.94
CA GLN A 285 10.06 18.76 1.45
C GLN A 285 10.12 19.68 0.24
N SER A 286 11.13 20.56 0.18
CA SER A 286 11.45 21.25 -1.06
C SER A 286 12.26 20.34 -1.99
N ASN A 287 11.80 20.20 -3.22
CA ASN A 287 12.49 19.44 -4.25
C ASN A 287 13.11 20.35 -5.32
N THR A 288 12.96 21.67 -5.16
CA THR A 288 13.50 22.68 -6.08
C THR A 288 14.64 23.45 -5.45
N VAL A 289 15.67 23.73 -6.24
CA VAL A 289 16.76 24.65 -5.87
C VAL A 289 16.24 26.07 -5.76
N GLN A 290 15.24 26.42 -6.57
CA GLN A 290 14.61 27.73 -6.60
C GLN A 290 13.61 27.89 -5.45
N ALA A 291 13.63 29.08 -4.84
CA ALA A 291 12.68 29.47 -3.81
C ALA A 291 11.29 29.67 -4.41
N LEU A 292 10.26 29.29 -3.65
CA LEU A 292 8.87 29.44 -4.06
C LEU A 292 8.41 30.88 -3.89
N THR A 293 7.92 31.47 -4.98
CA THR A 293 7.33 32.80 -4.94
C THR A 293 6.00 32.74 -4.21
N THR A 294 5.95 33.40 -3.06
CA THR A 294 4.76 33.52 -2.22
C THR A 294 4.62 34.98 -1.81
N GLN A 295 3.39 35.45 -1.65
CA GLN A 295 3.11 36.77 -1.09
C GLN A 295 2.27 36.62 0.17
N GLY A 296 2.88 36.84 1.33
CA GLY A 296 2.20 36.83 2.63
C GLY A 296 1.37 35.58 2.92
N THR A 297 1.82 34.40 2.48
CA THR A 297 1.03 33.18 2.56
C THR A 297 0.99 32.63 3.99
N VAL A 298 -0.21 32.42 4.50
CA VAL A 298 -0.47 31.67 5.74
C VAL A 298 -0.90 30.25 5.37
N ILE A 299 -0.09 29.27 5.74
CA ILE A 299 -0.36 27.85 5.50
C ILE A 299 -0.98 27.27 6.77
N SER A 300 -2.29 27.01 6.74
CA SER A 300 -3.00 26.54 7.93
C SER A 300 -3.02 25.01 8.04
N PHE A 301 -2.66 24.47 9.20
CA PHE A 301 -2.91 23.08 9.60
C PHE A 301 -3.91 22.99 10.75
N LYS A 302 -4.45 24.13 11.19
CA LYS A 302 -5.26 24.28 12.40
C LYS A 302 -6.49 23.36 12.46
N SER A 303 -7.08 23.05 11.30
CA SER A 303 -8.28 22.21 11.19
C SER A 303 -7.98 20.71 11.36
N LEU A 304 -6.72 20.29 11.30
CA LEU A 304 -6.32 18.88 11.28
C LEU A 304 -6.21 18.30 12.69
N LYS A 305 -7.35 17.83 13.22
CA LYS A 305 -7.46 17.28 14.58
C LYS A 305 -6.68 16.00 14.84
N SER A 306 -6.21 15.33 13.78
CA SER A 306 -5.46 14.07 13.87
C SER A 306 -3.95 14.25 13.65
N LEU A 307 -3.51 15.44 13.22
CA LEU A 307 -2.12 15.69 12.87
C LEU A 307 -1.26 15.78 14.13
N LYS A 308 -0.37 14.80 14.30
CA LYS A 308 0.51 14.69 15.45
C LYS A 308 1.95 15.05 15.14
N ASP A 309 2.40 14.75 13.93
CA ASP A 309 3.78 14.95 13.52
C ASP A 309 3.85 15.82 12.27
N LEU A 310 4.60 16.92 12.35
CA LEU A 310 4.86 17.83 11.23
C LEU A 310 6.36 18.01 11.01
N PHE A 311 6.83 17.68 9.81
CA PHE A 311 8.21 17.83 9.38
C PHE A 311 8.28 18.84 8.22
N LEU A 312 9.08 19.89 8.40
CA LEU A 312 9.29 20.96 7.43
C LEU A 312 10.77 20.96 7.02
N ASN A 313 11.07 20.40 5.86
CA ASN A 313 12.43 20.07 5.44
C ASN A 313 12.85 20.83 4.17
N ASP A 314 13.98 21.52 4.26
CA ASP A 314 14.65 22.25 3.16
C ASP A 314 13.77 23.30 2.46
N LEU A 315 12.81 23.89 3.18
CA LEU A 315 11.82 24.80 2.60
C LEU A 315 12.44 26.17 2.28
N LYS A 316 12.23 26.63 1.03
CA LYS A 316 12.76 27.89 0.51
C LYS A 316 11.64 28.71 -0.10
N TYR A 317 11.33 29.86 0.48
CA TYR A 317 10.36 30.82 -0.04
C TYR A 317 11.07 32.13 -0.43
N THR A 318 10.49 32.94 -1.31
CA THR A 318 11.06 34.25 -1.66
C THR A 318 10.67 35.36 -0.68
N GLU A 319 9.59 35.14 0.07
CA GLU A 319 9.03 36.08 1.04
C GLU A 319 8.70 35.34 2.35
N PRO A 320 8.49 36.07 3.47
CA PRO A 320 8.10 35.48 4.73
C PRO A 320 6.80 34.67 4.64
N VAL A 321 6.83 33.44 5.16
CA VAL A 321 5.67 32.53 5.26
C VAL A 321 5.35 32.24 6.72
N SER A 322 4.06 32.06 7.03
CA SER A 322 3.59 31.63 8.34
C SER A 322 2.84 30.30 8.27
N PHE A 323 2.95 29.49 9.32
CA PHE A 323 2.24 28.23 9.51
C PHE A 323 1.34 28.32 10.74
N GLU A 324 0.05 28.01 10.57
CA GLU A 324 -0.86 27.83 11.70
C GLU A 324 -0.88 26.38 12.13
N LEU A 325 -0.53 26.10 13.37
CA LEU A 325 -0.37 24.74 13.89
C LEU A 325 -1.66 24.26 14.59
N PRO A 326 -1.99 22.94 14.54
CA PRO A 326 -3.12 22.39 15.29
C PRO A 326 -2.74 22.09 16.74
N GLU A 327 -3.68 22.26 17.67
CA GLU A 327 -3.49 22.02 19.11
C GLU A 327 -3.06 20.57 19.43
N CYS A 328 -3.40 19.61 18.57
CA CYS A 328 -3.05 18.20 18.75
C CYS A 328 -1.60 17.85 18.36
N LEU A 329 -0.83 18.78 17.80
CA LEU A 329 0.53 18.53 17.33
C LEU A 329 1.45 18.14 18.51
N GLU A 330 2.08 16.98 18.41
CA GLU A 330 2.98 16.41 19.43
C GLU A 330 4.45 16.58 19.03
N ASN A 331 4.77 16.56 17.73
CA ASN A 331 6.14 16.68 17.22
C ASN A 331 6.22 17.70 16.07
N LEU A 332 7.20 18.61 16.16
CA LEU A 332 7.52 19.61 15.12
C LEU A 332 9.02 19.63 14.82
N GLU A 333 9.39 19.28 13.59
CA GLU A 333 10.78 19.35 13.13
C GLU A 333 10.89 20.32 11.96
N ILE A 334 11.78 21.31 12.09
CA ILE A 334 12.06 22.28 11.04
C ILE A 334 13.55 22.21 10.72
N ASN A 335 13.87 21.76 9.52
CA ASN A 335 15.24 21.64 9.03
C ASN A 335 15.45 22.53 7.81
N ASN A 336 16.50 23.35 7.81
CA ASN A 336 16.92 24.18 6.68
C ASN A 336 15.78 25.00 6.05
N PHE A 337 15.14 25.85 6.86
CA PHE A 337 14.06 26.73 6.42
C PHE A 337 14.58 28.14 6.11
N THR A 338 14.24 28.68 4.94
CA THR A 338 14.55 30.08 4.58
C THR A 338 13.28 30.93 4.51
N PHE A 339 13.33 32.12 5.12
CA PHE A 339 12.25 33.12 5.15
C PHE A 339 11.00 32.68 5.95
N LEU A 340 11.22 32.15 7.17
CA LEU A 340 10.14 32.02 8.16
C LEU A 340 9.90 33.39 8.78
N ASP A 341 8.64 33.82 8.87
CA ASP A 341 8.31 35.08 9.55
C ASP A 341 8.69 35.04 11.05
N LYS A 342 8.96 36.20 11.65
CA LYS A 342 9.29 36.35 13.08
C LYS A 342 8.15 35.88 14.00
N HIS A 343 6.93 35.84 13.48
CA HIS A 343 5.75 35.22 14.10
C HIS A 343 5.19 34.09 13.22
N GLY A 344 6.07 33.41 12.50
CA GLY A 344 5.73 32.44 11.47
C GLY A 344 5.23 31.10 11.99
N LEU A 345 5.28 30.82 13.30
CA LEU A 345 4.71 29.61 13.91
C LEU A 345 3.50 29.94 14.78
N ILE A 346 2.40 30.25 14.11
CA ILE A 346 1.15 30.67 14.73
C ILE A 346 0.54 29.48 15.47
N GLY A 347 0.23 29.66 16.75
CA GLY A 347 -0.41 28.63 17.57
C GLY A 347 0.55 27.62 18.22
N LEU A 348 1.88 27.82 18.15
CA LEU A 348 2.84 26.85 18.69
C LEU A 348 2.70 26.64 20.20
N ARG A 349 2.38 27.69 20.97
CA ARG A 349 2.24 27.61 22.44
C ARG A 349 1.04 26.79 22.88
N GLU A 350 0.05 26.66 22.01
CA GLU A 350 -1.21 25.95 22.19
C GLU A 350 -1.11 24.46 21.79
N THR A 351 0.02 24.05 21.20
CA THR A 351 0.28 22.64 20.82
C THR A 351 0.72 21.77 22.00
N LYS A 352 0.79 20.45 21.78
CA LYS A 352 1.37 19.47 22.70
C LYS A 352 2.88 19.26 22.51
N VAL A 353 3.53 20.01 21.61
CA VAL A 353 4.97 19.92 21.38
C VAL A 353 5.71 20.20 22.70
N PRO A 354 6.67 19.36 23.12
CA PRO A 354 7.41 19.56 24.37
C PRO A 354 8.01 20.97 24.48
N LYS A 355 7.94 21.59 25.66
CA LYS A 355 8.46 22.96 25.88
C LYS A 355 9.93 23.12 25.51
N GLU A 356 10.74 22.08 25.74
CA GLU A 356 12.15 22.04 25.35
C GLU A 356 12.34 22.13 23.83
N GLN A 357 11.44 21.51 23.07
CA GLN A 357 11.42 21.58 21.61
C GLN A 357 10.86 22.92 21.12
N GLN A 358 9.81 23.45 21.75
CA GLN A 358 9.31 24.81 21.45
C GLN A 358 10.40 25.87 21.67
N ALA A 359 11.26 25.70 22.68
CA ALA A 359 12.36 26.61 22.98
C ALA A 359 13.34 26.76 21.79
N ARG A 360 13.49 25.73 20.95
CA ARG A 360 14.32 25.77 19.72
C ARG A 360 13.78 26.75 18.68
N TYR A 361 12.50 27.11 18.76
CA TYR A 361 11.80 27.91 17.76
C TYR A 361 11.34 29.28 18.29
N VAL A 362 11.80 29.72 19.48
CA VAL A 362 11.37 30.97 20.13
C VAL A 362 11.55 32.22 19.26
N ALA A 363 12.51 32.21 18.33
CA ALA A 363 12.71 33.31 17.40
C ALA A 363 11.57 33.50 16.37
N PHE A 364 10.66 32.53 16.27
CA PHE A 364 9.58 32.45 15.29
C PHE A 364 8.17 32.37 15.94
N ILE A 365 8.10 32.49 17.27
CA ILE A 365 6.87 32.57 18.10
C ILE A 365 6.63 34.03 18.44
#